data_AF-A0A372IGI2-F1
#
_entry.id   AF-A0A372IGI2-F1
#
_cell.length_a   1.000
_cell.length_b   1.000
_cell.length_c   1.000
_cell.angle_alpha   90.00
_cell.angle_beta   90.00
_cell.angle_gamma   90.00
#
_symmetry.space_group_name_H-M   'P 1'
#
loop_
_entity.id
_entity.type
_entity.pdbx_description
1 polymer ?
#
loop_
_entity_poly.entity_id
_entity_poly.type
_entity_poly.pdbx_seq_one_letter_code
_entity_poly.pdbx_strand_id
1 'polypeptide(L)'
;MKTRLTNRINGVLDRFLPEQRLFLKSDTGMRYVRLRPVTQAIMLTGSSLFLGWTVIVTAIFLIDSISSDSVREQAERTQLAYEQRLNAMSEERDARAAEAQASQERFSVAMREVSAMQSRLLASEERRRELETAVEVIQTTLRRVMAERDDARDRVAALQSETEAGTGTVQTAAEQQEQLERTVDYLAQALARAADERDDAVDFAEAAEDEIDTLHYEQALADERNERIFAQIEQAVEMSMTPLQNMFESAGLSPDRLVSQMRASYDGQGGPLRPITMSSRGEDPDPVSMRANEVLSQLDMMNLHRMAAERLPFSRPVFASYRLSSTFGYRNDPFNGGRRLHSGVDMAGPTGTPIHATANGVVSFAGRQSGYGLIVVIDHAAGFETRYAHMSRIRVTEGQRVSRGDRIGDMGSTGRSTGPHLHYEVRTGDTPRNPMNYITAGRDVF
;
A
#
# COMPACT_ATOMS: atom_id res chain seq x y z
N MET A 1 88.73 -41.64 -28.03
CA MET A 1 87.81 -42.24 -27.02
C MET A 1 86.33 -42.20 -27.41
N LYS A 2 85.81 -41.13 -28.06
CA LYS A 2 84.38 -40.96 -28.40
C LYS A 2 83.77 -42.08 -29.27
N THR A 3 84.51 -42.66 -30.22
CA THR A 3 84.02 -43.69 -31.16
C THR A 3 83.75 -45.07 -30.54
N ARG A 4 84.44 -45.44 -29.45
CA ARG A 4 84.22 -46.74 -28.78
C ARG A 4 82.92 -46.75 -27.95
N LEU A 5 82.57 -45.61 -27.36
CA LEU A 5 81.37 -45.48 -26.52
C LEU A 5 80.09 -45.47 -27.37
N THR A 6 80.08 -44.71 -28.47
CA THR A 6 78.95 -44.68 -29.41
C THR A 6 78.67 -46.04 -30.05
N ASN A 7 79.71 -46.85 -30.30
CA ASN A 7 79.52 -48.18 -30.89
C ASN A 7 78.94 -49.18 -29.88
N ARG A 8 79.36 -49.12 -28.60
CA ARG A 8 78.74 -49.92 -27.53
C ARG A 8 77.27 -49.55 -27.31
N ILE A 9 76.97 -48.25 -27.28
CA ILE A 9 75.60 -47.75 -27.06
C ILE A 9 74.70 -48.13 -28.25
N ASN A 10 75.19 -48.00 -29.49
CA ASN A 10 74.44 -48.44 -30.67
C ASN A 10 74.16 -49.95 -30.63
N GLY A 11 75.13 -50.79 -30.22
CA GLY A 11 74.91 -52.24 -30.16
C GLY A 11 73.87 -52.68 -29.13
N VAL A 12 73.75 -51.95 -28.00
CA VAL A 12 72.70 -52.22 -26.99
C VAL A 12 71.33 -51.72 -27.48
N LEU A 13 71.29 -50.53 -28.10
CA LEU A 13 70.06 -49.93 -28.61
C LEU A 13 69.52 -50.63 -29.86
N ASP A 14 70.35 -51.28 -30.67
CA ASP A 14 69.94 -51.99 -31.90
C ASP A 14 68.92 -53.10 -31.62
N ARG A 15 68.93 -53.66 -30.40
CA ARG A 15 67.95 -54.66 -29.95
C ARG A 15 66.52 -54.10 -29.82
N PHE A 16 66.39 -52.80 -29.55
CA PHE A 16 65.10 -52.11 -29.35
C PHE A 16 64.75 -51.13 -30.47
N LEU A 17 65.76 -50.55 -31.12
CA LEU A 17 65.65 -49.58 -32.20
C LEU A 17 66.60 -50.01 -33.33
N PRO A 18 66.23 -51.03 -34.13
CA PRO A 18 67.09 -51.53 -35.19
C PRO A 18 67.36 -50.44 -36.23
N GLU A 19 68.51 -50.53 -36.90
CA GLU A 19 68.86 -49.58 -37.96
C GLU A 19 67.78 -49.53 -39.06
N GLN A 20 67.18 -48.36 -39.27
CA GLN A 20 66.18 -48.14 -40.30
C GLN A 20 66.74 -47.30 -41.45
N ARG A 21 66.33 -47.61 -42.67
CA ARG A 21 66.66 -46.85 -43.87
C ARG A 21 65.40 -46.20 -44.39
N LEU A 22 65.32 -44.89 -44.28
CA LEU A 22 64.23 -44.11 -44.86
C LEU A 22 64.58 -43.82 -46.31
N PHE A 23 63.80 -44.37 -47.24
CA PHE A 23 63.96 -44.10 -48.66
C PHE A 23 63.07 -42.92 -49.04
N LEU A 24 63.70 -41.83 -49.47
CA LEU A 24 63.02 -40.65 -49.99
C LEU A 24 63.09 -40.72 -51.51
N LYS A 25 61.95 -41.02 -52.14
CA LYS A 25 61.81 -41.05 -53.59
C LYS A 25 61.46 -39.65 -54.07
N SER A 26 62.26 -39.11 -54.98
CA SER A 26 61.98 -37.86 -55.70
C SER A 26 62.02 -38.11 -57.21
N ASP A 27 61.43 -37.22 -58.01
CA ASP A 27 61.33 -37.38 -59.47
C ASP A 27 62.71 -37.44 -60.17
N THR A 28 63.77 -36.97 -59.49
CA THR A 28 65.15 -36.95 -60.02
C THR A 28 66.07 -38.01 -59.40
N GLY A 29 65.53 -38.90 -58.53
CA GLY A 29 66.28 -40.04 -57.98
C GLY A 29 65.84 -40.49 -56.59
N MET A 30 66.33 -41.66 -56.18
CA MET A 30 66.14 -42.22 -54.84
C MET A 30 67.32 -41.87 -53.94
N ARG A 31 67.08 -41.16 -52.84
CA ARG A 31 68.05 -40.95 -51.76
C ARG A 31 67.60 -41.73 -50.54
N TYR A 32 68.54 -42.31 -49.79
CA TYR A 32 68.23 -42.96 -48.52
C TYR A 32 68.95 -42.27 -47.38
N VAL A 33 68.26 -42.14 -46.25
CA VAL A 33 68.82 -41.66 -44.99
C VAL A 33 68.89 -42.85 -44.04
N ARG A 34 70.08 -43.06 -43.48
CA ARG A 34 70.35 -44.15 -42.55
C ARG A 34 70.16 -43.66 -41.12
N LEU A 35 69.11 -44.14 -40.47
CA LEU A 35 68.80 -43.80 -39.08
C LEU A 35 69.44 -44.84 -38.16
N ARG A 36 70.60 -44.47 -37.60
CA ARG A 36 71.27 -45.29 -36.60
C ARG A 36 70.43 -45.38 -35.31
N PRO A 37 70.56 -46.45 -34.52
CA PRO A 37 69.81 -46.62 -33.27
C PRO A 37 69.85 -45.40 -32.33
N VAL A 38 71.04 -44.79 -32.14
CA VAL A 38 71.20 -43.59 -31.31
C VAL A 38 70.45 -42.37 -31.86
N THR A 39 70.44 -42.17 -33.18
CA THR A 39 69.69 -41.06 -33.81
C THR A 39 68.17 -41.23 -33.67
N GLN A 40 67.68 -42.47 -33.74
CA GLN A 40 66.25 -42.76 -33.49
C GLN A 40 65.89 -42.50 -32.03
N ALA A 41 66.72 -42.92 -31.08
CA ALA A 41 66.52 -42.66 -29.65
C ALA A 41 66.45 -41.17 -29.34
N ILE A 42 67.38 -40.37 -29.87
CA ILE A 42 67.39 -38.90 -29.69
C ILE A 42 66.12 -38.27 -30.27
N MET A 43 65.68 -38.69 -31.47
CA MET A 43 64.45 -38.16 -32.08
C MET A 43 63.19 -38.51 -31.29
N LEU A 44 63.10 -39.73 -30.75
CA LEU A 44 61.96 -40.15 -29.93
C LEU A 44 61.93 -39.39 -28.59
N THR A 45 63.06 -39.33 -27.88
CA THR A 45 63.14 -38.60 -26.61
C THR A 45 62.88 -37.10 -26.81
N GLY A 46 63.42 -36.51 -27.88
CA GLY A 46 63.17 -35.10 -28.23
C GLY A 46 61.69 -34.84 -28.53
N SER A 47 61.05 -35.71 -29.34
CA SER A 47 59.63 -35.60 -29.66
C SER A 47 58.73 -35.76 -28.42
N SER A 48 59.04 -36.71 -27.54
CA SER A 48 58.30 -36.93 -26.30
C SER A 48 58.43 -35.75 -25.33
N LEU A 49 59.63 -35.18 -25.19
CA LEU A 49 59.85 -33.99 -24.37
C LEU A 49 59.10 -32.78 -24.93
N PHE A 50 59.11 -32.59 -26.24
CA PHE A 50 58.38 -31.51 -26.89
C PHE A 50 56.87 -31.64 -26.68
N LEU A 51 56.31 -32.83 -26.90
CA LEU A 51 54.88 -33.10 -26.64
C LEU A 51 54.53 -32.87 -25.17
N GLY A 52 55.33 -33.42 -24.25
CA GLY A 52 55.14 -33.19 -22.81
C GLY A 52 55.17 -31.71 -22.45
N TRP A 53 56.11 -30.96 -23.00
CA TRP A 53 56.20 -29.50 -22.81
C TRP A 53 54.97 -28.77 -23.35
N THR A 54 54.51 -29.10 -24.56
CA THR A 54 53.32 -28.45 -25.14
C THR A 54 52.05 -28.71 -24.32
N VAL A 55 51.90 -29.92 -23.77
CA VAL A 55 50.77 -30.27 -22.89
C VAL A 55 50.81 -29.45 -21.60
N ILE A 56 51.99 -29.33 -20.98
CA ILE A 56 52.17 -28.55 -19.74
C ILE A 56 51.85 -27.07 -19.99
N VAL A 57 52.40 -26.47 -21.06
CA VAL A 57 52.13 -25.07 -21.40
C VAL A 57 50.65 -24.83 -21.68
N THR A 58 50.01 -25.73 -22.44
CA THR A 58 48.57 -25.62 -22.74
C THR A 58 47.73 -25.72 -21.46
N ALA A 59 48.09 -26.62 -20.55
CA ALA A 59 47.40 -26.78 -19.27
C ALA A 59 47.54 -25.53 -18.38
N ILE A 60 48.72 -24.92 -18.32
CA ILE A 60 48.94 -23.67 -17.57
C ILE A 60 48.06 -22.55 -18.12
N PHE A 61 48.02 -22.35 -19.44
CA PHE A 61 47.15 -21.35 -20.07
C PHE A 61 45.66 -21.59 -19.81
N LEU A 62 45.22 -22.84 -19.83
CA LEU A 62 43.83 -23.21 -19.53
C LEU A 62 43.45 -22.94 -18.07
N ILE A 63 44.36 -23.20 -17.13
CA ILE A 63 44.13 -22.94 -15.70
C ILE A 63 44.09 -21.43 -15.43
N ASP A 64 44.99 -20.66 -16.05
CA ASP A 64 45.10 -19.22 -15.83
C ASP A 64 43.91 -18.45 -16.43
N SER A 65 43.45 -18.85 -17.63
CA SER A 65 42.28 -18.24 -18.30
C SER A 65 40.95 -18.50 -17.60
N ILE A 66 40.81 -19.58 -16.84
CA ILE A 66 39.55 -19.90 -16.13
C ILE A 66 39.50 -19.25 -14.73
N SER A 67 40.64 -19.09 -14.07
CA SER A 67 40.69 -18.75 -12.65
C SER A 67 40.86 -17.26 -12.33
N SER A 68 41.54 -16.48 -13.18
CA SER A 68 41.92 -15.10 -12.84
C SER A 68 40.85 -14.04 -13.15
N ASP A 69 40.13 -14.17 -14.29
CA ASP A 69 39.11 -13.19 -14.70
C ASP A 69 37.79 -13.33 -13.93
N SER A 70 37.40 -14.55 -13.54
CA SER A 70 36.05 -14.80 -13.04
C SER A 70 35.83 -14.35 -11.59
N VAL A 71 36.83 -14.52 -10.71
CA VAL A 71 36.66 -14.25 -9.27
C VAL A 71 36.70 -12.75 -8.97
N ARG A 72 37.60 -12.01 -9.62
CA ARG A 72 37.73 -10.57 -9.41
C ARG A 72 36.54 -9.80 -9.98
N GLU A 73 36.10 -10.14 -11.19
CA GLU A 73 34.92 -9.53 -11.79
C GLU A 73 33.64 -9.89 -11.02
N GLN A 74 33.55 -11.11 -10.47
CA GLN A 74 32.44 -11.50 -9.60
C GLN A 74 32.44 -10.72 -8.28
N ALA A 75 33.61 -10.51 -7.67
CA ALA A 75 33.74 -9.70 -6.45
C ALA A 75 33.34 -8.24 -6.69
N GLU A 76 33.78 -7.63 -7.80
CA GLU A 76 33.41 -6.27 -8.18
C GLU A 76 31.90 -6.14 -8.43
N ARG A 77 31.28 -7.10 -9.13
CA ARG A 77 29.81 -7.12 -9.33
C ARG A 77 29.05 -7.28 -8.01
N THR A 78 29.53 -8.12 -7.09
CA THR A 78 28.92 -8.29 -5.77
C THR A 78 29.05 -7.03 -4.93
N GLN A 79 30.21 -6.35 -4.99
CA GLN A 79 30.41 -5.07 -4.31
C GLN A 79 29.47 -4.00 -4.85
N LEU A 80 29.38 -3.84 -6.18
CA LEU A 80 28.46 -2.89 -6.80
C LEU A 80 27.00 -3.16 -6.42
N ALA A 81 26.58 -4.42 -6.39
CA ALA A 81 25.23 -4.79 -5.96
C ALA A 81 24.98 -4.46 -4.48
N TYR A 82 26.01 -4.59 -3.63
CA TYR A 82 25.94 -4.24 -2.22
C TYR A 82 25.84 -2.71 -2.02
N GLU A 83 26.65 -1.94 -2.75
CA GLU A 83 26.61 -0.46 -2.75
C GLU A 83 25.24 0.06 -3.24
N GLN A 84 24.70 -0.52 -4.31
CA GLN A 84 23.35 -0.18 -4.80
C GLN A 84 22.28 -0.47 -3.75
N ARG A 85 22.38 -1.59 -3.03
CA ARG A 85 21.44 -1.94 -1.96
C ARG A 85 21.54 -0.98 -0.78
N LEU A 86 22.75 -0.55 -0.41
CA LEU A 86 22.95 0.44 0.65
C LEU A 86 22.34 1.79 0.26
N ASN A 87 22.53 2.23 -0.98
CA ASN A 87 21.95 3.48 -1.47
C ASN A 87 20.42 3.41 -1.47
N ALA A 88 19.84 2.33 -1.98
CA ALA A 88 18.38 2.13 -1.95
C ALA A 88 17.82 2.13 -0.52
N MET A 89 18.53 1.53 0.44
CA MET A 89 18.14 1.53 1.85
C MET A 89 18.26 2.92 2.48
N SER A 90 19.27 3.71 2.10
CA SER A 90 19.38 5.10 2.54
C SER A 90 18.25 5.97 1.98
N GLU A 91 17.93 5.81 0.70
CA GLU A 91 16.81 6.51 0.05
C GLU A 91 15.47 6.16 0.72
N GLU A 92 15.23 4.88 1.02
CA GLU A 92 14.02 4.47 1.74
C GLU A 92 13.97 5.07 3.15
N ARG A 93 15.08 5.04 3.89
CA ARG A 93 15.17 5.66 5.22
C ARG A 93 14.84 7.15 5.15
N ASP A 94 15.42 7.85 4.19
CA ASP A 94 15.26 9.30 4.05
C ASP A 94 13.82 9.65 3.61
N ALA A 95 13.21 8.84 2.75
CA ALA A 95 11.80 8.95 2.40
C ALA A 95 10.88 8.74 3.62
N ARG A 96 11.16 7.72 4.44
CA ARG A 96 10.41 7.45 5.69
C ARG A 96 10.57 8.59 6.71
N ALA A 97 11.76 9.16 6.83
CA ALA A 97 12.00 10.31 7.69
C ALA A 97 11.22 11.55 7.23
N ALA A 98 11.19 11.82 5.92
CA ALA A 98 10.41 12.90 5.34
C ALA A 98 8.90 12.68 5.54
N GLU A 99 8.40 11.45 5.36
CA GLU A 99 7.00 11.10 5.60
C GLU A 99 6.60 11.28 7.08
N ALA A 100 7.47 10.89 8.01
CA ALA A 100 7.27 11.07 9.44
C ALA A 100 7.20 12.57 9.80
N GLN A 101 8.11 13.38 9.26
CA GLN A 101 8.10 14.83 9.48
C GLN A 101 6.83 15.46 8.90
N ALA A 102 6.45 15.14 7.67
CA ALA A 102 5.23 15.64 7.05
C ALA A 102 3.97 15.25 7.85
N SER A 103 3.97 14.05 8.45
CA SER A 103 2.88 13.59 9.31
C SER A 103 2.83 14.36 10.63
N GLN A 104 3.99 14.67 11.22
CA GLN A 104 4.09 15.51 12.41
C GLN A 104 3.64 16.95 12.15
N GLU A 105 3.99 17.51 10.99
CA GLU A 105 3.53 18.83 10.54
C GLU A 105 2.00 18.84 10.38
N ARG A 106 1.42 17.85 9.69
CA ARG A 106 -0.03 17.69 9.57
C ARG A 106 -0.71 17.57 10.93
N PHE A 107 -0.16 16.79 11.84
CA PHE A 107 -0.67 16.67 13.21
C PHE A 107 -0.63 18.02 13.94
N SER A 108 0.45 18.80 13.81
CA SER A 108 0.56 20.13 14.42
C SER A 108 -0.47 21.14 13.89
N VAL A 109 -0.84 21.04 12.61
CA VAL A 109 -1.89 21.85 11.98
C VAL A 109 -3.25 21.44 12.54
N ALA A 110 -3.54 20.13 12.58
CA ALA A 110 -4.78 19.62 13.13
C ALA A 110 -4.97 20.01 14.61
N MET A 111 -3.90 19.93 15.43
CA MET A 111 -3.95 20.36 16.83
C MET A 111 -4.23 21.86 16.99
N ARG A 112 -3.68 22.70 16.10
CA ARG A 112 -4.02 24.13 16.07
C ARG A 112 -5.48 24.37 15.73
N GLU A 113 -6.02 23.62 14.77
CA GLU A 113 -7.43 23.73 14.38
C GLU A 113 -8.36 23.30 15.53
N VAL A 114 -8.05 22.18 16.20
CA VAL A 114 -8.80 21.73 17.38
C VAL A 114 -8.75 22.78 18.50
N SER A 115 -7.58 23.37 18.75
CA SER A 115 -7.46 24.45 19.74
C SER A 115 -8.29 25.67 19.36
N ALA A 116 -8.29 26.07 18.08
CA ALA A 116 -9.09 27.19 17.60
C ALA A 116 -10.59 26.91 17.74
N MET A 117 -11.01 25.68 17.44
CA MET A 117 -12.40 25.24 17.60
C MET A 117 -12.82 25.20 19.08
N GLN A 118 -11.94 24.76 19.98
CA GLN A 118 -12.18 24.83 21.43
C GLN A 118 -12.30 26.27 21.92
N SER A 119 -11.47 27.20 21.43
CA SER A 119 -11.60 28.61 21.77
C SER A 119 -12.91 29.22 21.27
N ARG A 120 -13.34 28.88 20.04
CA ARG A 120 -14.65 29.30 19.51
C ARG A 120 -15.81 28.73 20.32
N LEU A 121 -15.73 27.46 20.74
CA LEU A 121 -16.73 26.82 21.59
C LEU A 121 -16.84 27.51 22.94
N LEU A 122 -15.71 27.81 23.59
CA LEU A 122 -15.68 28.52 24.87
C LEU A 122 -16.27 29.93 24.75
N ALA A 123 -15.93 30.67 23.69
CA ALA A 123 -16.50 31.98 23.42
C ALA A 123 -18.02 31.93 23.17
N SER A 124 -18.49 30.88 22.46
CA SER A 124 -19.93 30.64 22.24
C SER A 124 -20.65 30.34 23.55
N GLU A 125 -20.10 29.48 24.42
CA GLU A 125 -20.67 29.20 25.74
C GLU A 125 -20.68 30.42 26.66
N GLU A 126 -19.65 31.27 26.61
CA GLU A 126 -19.61 32.54 27.32
C GLU A 126 -20.73 33.47 26.84
N ARG A 127 -20.87 33.63 25.52
CA ARG A 127 -21.93 34.45 24.92
C ARG A 127 -23.33 33.93 25.24
N ARG A 128 -23.50 32.60 25.31
CA ARG A 128 -24.76 31.97 25.76
C ARG A 128 -25.09 32.35 27.20
N ARG A 129 -24.10 32.35 28.11
CA ARG A 129 -24.29 32.78 29.51
C ARG A 129 -24.59 34.28 29.62
N GLU A 130 -23.94 35.10 28.81
CA GLU A 130 -24.23 36.54 28.75
C GLU A 130 -25.67 36.79 28.29
N LEU A 131 -26.13 36.09 27.25
CA LEU A 131 -27.52 36.15 26.79
C LEU A 131 -28.50 35.67 27.86
N GLU A 132 -28.21 34.57 28.55
CA GLU A 132 -29.05 34.07 29.65
C GLU A 132 -29.20 35.10 30.78
N THR A 133 -28.08 35.74 31.15
CA THR A 133 -28.07 36.83 32.14
C THR A 133 -28.83 38.06 31.64
N ALA A 134 -28.66 38.43 30.36
CA ALA A 134 -29.37 39.55 29.76
C ALA A 134 -30.89 39.31 29.74
N VAL A 135 -31.34 38.10 29.39
CA VAL A 135 -32.75 37.71 29.43
C VAL A 135 -33.30 37.81 30.87
N GLU A 136 -32.55 37.38 31.88
CA GLU A 136 -32.97 37.50 33.28
C GLU A 136 -33.11 38.96 33.72
N VAL A 137 -32.17 39.83 33.31
CA VAL A 137 -32.24 41.28 33.56
C VAL A 137 -33.43 41.91 32.85
N ILE A 138 -33.70 41.54 31.60
CA ILE A 138 -34.87 42.00 30.83
C ILE A 138 -36.16 41.58 31.54
N GLN A 139 -36.29 40.31 31.95
CA GLN A 139 -37.47 39.81 32.67
C GLN A 139 -37.68 40.51 34.01
N THR A 140 -36.60 40.82 34.73
CA THR A 140 -36.66 41.51 36.02
C THR A 140 -37.07 42.98 35.82
N THR A 141 -36.51 43.62 34.81
CA THR A 141 -36.87 44.99 34.42
C THR A 141 -38.32 45.07 33.98
N LEU A 142 -38.78 44.13 33.14
CA LEU A 142 -40.18 44.03 32.71
C LEU A 142 -41.13 43.86 33.91
N ARG A 143 -40.80 42.98 34.87
CA ARG A 143 -41.59 42.81 36.10
C ARG A 143 -41.66 44.09 36.92
N ARG A 144 -40.54 44.81 37.08
CA ARG A 144 -40.50 46.10 37.78
C ARG A 144 -41.36 47.15 37.09
N VAL A 145 -41.20 47.32 35.77
CA VAL A 145 -41.97 48.29 34.98
C VAL A 145 -43.46 47.97 35.00
N MET A 146 -43.84 46.68 34.93
CA MET A 146 -45.23 46.26 35.08
C MET A 146 -45.80 46.61 36.46
N ALA A 147 -45.03 46.40 37.54
CA ALA A 147 -45.46 46.75 38.89
C ALA A 147 -45.59 48.28 39.09
N GLU A 148 -44.64 49.06 38.58
CA GLU A 148 -44.70 50.53 38.59
C GLU A 148 -45.91 51.06 37.80
N ARG A 149 -46.21 50.45 36.66
CA ARG A 149 -47.41 50.76 35.86
C ARG A 149 -48.69 50.48 36.65
N ASP A 150 -48.77 49.33 37.31
CA ASP A 150 -49.97 48.92 38.04
C ASP A 150 -50.19 49.80 39.28
N ASP A 151 -49.13 50.12 40.03
CA ASP A 151 -49.18 51.08 41.13
C ASP A 151 -49.54 52.51 40.67
N ALA A 152 -49.04 52.95 39.51
CA ALA A 152 -49.45 54.23 38.92
C ALA A 152 -50.94 54.23 38.56
N ARG A 153 -51.48 53.12 38.03
CA ARG A 153 -52.92 52.96 37.74
C ARG A 153 -53.75 53.01 39.02
N ASP A 154 -53.30 52.33 40.07
CA ASP A 154 -53.99 52.32 41.37
C ASP A 154 -54.02 53.71 42.01
N ARG A 155 -52.93 54.47 41.92
CA ARG A 155 -52.89 55.88 42.38
C ARG A 155 -53.82 56.78 41.59
N VAL A 156 -53.88 56.62 40.26
CA VAL A 156 -54.81 57.38 39.42
C VAL A 156 -56.26 57.06 39.79
N ALA A 157 -56.59 55.78 40.02
CA ALA A 157 -57.92 55.36 40.47
C ALA A 157 -58.27 55.89 41.88
N ALA A 158 -57.29 55.92 42.79
CA ALA A 158 -57.45 56.49 44.13
C ALA A 158 -57.67 58.01 44.09
N LEU A 159 -56.88 58.74 43.31
CA LEU A 159 -57.02 60.19 43.12
C LEU A 159 -58.35 60.56 42.46
N GLN A 160 -58.83 59.75 41.49
CA GLN A 160 -60.17 59.92 40.93
C GLN A 160 -61.26 59.74 41.99
N SER A 161 -61.13 58.74 42.86
CA SER A 161 -62.07 58.49 43.96
C SER A 161 -62.03 59.60 45.03
N GLU A 162 -60.86 60.17 45.34
CA GLU A 162 -60.69 61.33 46.22
C GLU A 162 -61.28 62.61 45.61
N THR A 163 -61.14 62.79 44.29
CA THR A 163 -61.70 63.95 43.57
C THR A 163 -63.24 63.86 43.51
N GLU A 164 -63.80 62.65 43.40
CA GLU A 164 -65.24 62.41 43.49
C GLU A 164 -65.79 62.56 44.93
N ALA A 165 -64.97 62.32 45.97
CA ALA A 165 -65.34 62.44 47.38
C ALA A 165 -65.04 63.81 48.02
N GLY A 166 -64.13 64.60 47.44
CA GLY A 166 -63.56 65.82 48.01
C GLY A 166 -64.06 67.11 47.38
N THR A 167 -65.37 67.35 47.35
CA THR A 167 -65.92 68.69 47.09
C THR A 167 -65.93 69.52 48.37
N GLY A 168 -64.75 69.99 48.80
CA GLY A 168 -64.69 70.95 49.90
C GLY A 168 -63.36 71.03 50.60
N THR A 169 -62.44 71.82 50.05
CA THR A 169 -61.64 72.82 50.79
C THR A 169 -60.84 73.61 49.77
N VAL A 170 -60.82 74.93 49.93
CA VAL A 170 -60.21 75.89 49.01
C VAL A 170 -58.69 75.79 49.12
N GLN A 171 -58.11 74.84 48.38
CA GLN A 171 -56.79 75.04 47.78
C GLN A 171 -57.01 75.86 46.51
N THR A 172 -56.18 76.87 46.33
CA THR A 172 -56.35 77.83 45.24
C THR A 172 -56.34 77.09 43.91
N ALA A 173 -57.24 77.46 42.99
CA ALA A 173 -57.32 76.85 41.65
C ALA A 173 -55.95 76.82 40.92
N ALA A 174 -55.03 77.70 41.32
CA ALA A 174 -53.65 77.73 40.86
C ALA A 174 -52.80 76.50 41.29
N GLU A 175 -52.94 76.01 42.53
CA GLU A 175 -52.15 74.88 43.05
C GLU A 175 -52.60 73.54 42.45
N GLN A 176 -53.92 73.34 42.28
CA GLN A 176 -54.45 72.16 41.59
C GLN A 176 -54.05 72.14 40.11
N GLN A 177 -54.04 73.31 39.46
CA GLN A 177 -53.64 73.44 38.07
C GLN A 177 -52.14 73.16 37.89
N GLU A 178 -51.29 73.64 38.80
CA GLU A 178 -49.85 73.37 38.79
C GLU A 178 -49.55 71.87 39.05
N GLN A 179 -50.29 71.23 39.95
CA GLN A 179 -50.13 69.80 40.25
C GLN A 179 -50.63 68.91 39.11
N LEU A 180 -51.70 69.31 38.42
CA LEU A 180 -52.16 68.65 37.20
C LEU A 180 -51.12 68.78 36.08
N GLU A 181 -50.53 69.97 35.88
CA GLU A 181 -49.47 70.20 34.90
C GLU A 181 -48.24 69.32 35.18
N ARG A 182 -47.75 69.26 36.44
CA ARG A 182 -46.62 68.38 36.79
C ARG A 182 -46.91 66.90 36.58
N THR A 183 -48.15 66.46 36.81
CA THR A 183 -48.54 65.06 36.63
C THR A 183 -48.64 64.70 35.15
N VAL A 184 -49.22 65.59 34.33
CA VAL A 184 -49.26 65.45 32.87
C VAL A 184 -47.84 65.42 32.29
N ASP A 185 -46.94 66.28 32.78
CA ASP A 185 -45.56 66.34 32.31
C ASP A 185 -44.76 65.07 32.69
N TYR A 186 -44.96 64.54 33.90
CA TYR A 186 -44.40 63.25 34.32
C TYR A 186 -44.93 62.08 33.47
N LEU A 187 -46.25 62.02 33.24
CA LEU A 187 -46.87 60.99 32.41
C LEU A 187 -46.38 61.08 30.96
N ALA A 188 -46.23 62.28 30.41
CA ALA A 188 -45.68 62.50 29.08
C ALA A 188 -44.23 62.00 28.98
N GLN A 189 -43.39 62.30 29.97
CA GLN A 189 -42.00 61.79 30.01
C GLN A 189 -41.94 60.27 30.18
N ALA A 190 -42.81 59.68 31.00
CA ALA A 190 -42.88 58.22 31.18
C ALA A 190 -43.35 57.52 29.90
N LEU A 191 -44.34 58.11 29.20
CA LEU A 191 -44.80 57.59 27.90
C LEU A 191 -43.72 57.71 26.83
N ALA A 192 -42.96 58.82 26.82
CA ALA A 192 -41.86 59.01 25.88
C ALA A 192 -40.76 57.95 26.09
N ARG A 193 -40.32 57.71 27.34
CA ARG A 193 -39.35 56.65 27.63
C ARG A 193 -39.87 55.26 27.27
N ALA A 194 -41.14 54.96 27.56
CA ALA A 194 -41.73 53.68 27.19
C ALA A 194 -41.86 53.50 25.66
N ALA A 195 -42.04 54.60 24.91
CA ALA A 195 -42.02 54.57 23.46
C ALA A 195 -40.60 54.32 22.93
N ASP A 196 -39.59 55.00 23.48
CA ASP A 196 -38.18 54.77 23.12
C ASP A 196 -37.75 53.32 23.42
N GLU A 197 -38.06 52.80 24.62
CA GLU A 197 -37.76 51.41 25.00
C GLU A 197 -38.47 50.38 24.11
N ARG A 198 -39.71 50.69 23.67
CA ARG A 198 -40.44 49.85 22.73
C ARG A 198 -39.75 49.85 21.36
N ASP A 199 -39.36 51.02 20.88
CA ASP A 199 -38.74 51.16 19.57
C ASP A 199 -37.36 50.46 19.54
N ASP A 200 -36.55 50.61 20.60
CA ASP A 200 -35.29 49.86 20.77
C ASP A 200 -35.52 48.33 20.81
N ALA A 201 -36.59 47.88 21.47
CA ALA A 201 -36.93 46.46 21.52
C ALA A 201 -37.41 45.91 20.17
N VAL A 202 -38.10 46.74 19.36
CA VAL A 202 -38.49 46.39 17.99
C VAL A 202 -37.26 46.28 17.10
N ASP A 203 -36.35 47.25 17.16
CA ASP A 203 -35.10 47.24 16.38
C ASP A 203 -34.21 46.04 16.74
N PHE A 204 -34.14 45.69 18.03
CA PHE A 204 -33.41 44.49 18.47
C PHE A 204 -34.06 43.19 17.97
N ALA A 205 -35.40 43.10 17.98
CA ALA A 205 -36.12 41.93 17.49
C ALA A 205 -35.91 41.74 15.98
N GLU A 206 -35.97 42.82 15.20
CA GLU A 206 -35.72 42.80 13.75
C GLU A 206 -34.28 42.33 13.47
N ALA A 207 -33.28 42.88 14.17
CA ALA A 207 -31.89 42.45 14.01
C ALA A 207 -31.66 40.98 14.42
N ALA A 208 -32.37 40.48 15.43
CA ALA A 208 -32.30 39.09 15.85
C ALA A 208 -32.95 38.14 14.81
N GLU A 209 -34.05 38.54 14.18
CA GLU A 209 -34.67 37.80 13.08
C GLU A 209 -33.72 37.69 11.87
N ASP A 210 -33.08 38.79 11.47
CA ASP A 210 -32.08 38.81 10.39
C ASP A 210 -30.89 37.88 10.66
N GLU A 211 -30.41 37.83 11.90
CA GLU A 211 -29.31 36.93 12.31
C GLU A 211 -29.75 35.46 12.26
N ILE A 212 -30.98 35.15 12.71
CA ILE A 212 -31.55 33.79 12.64
C ILE A 212 -31.67 33.32 11.19
N ASP A 213 -32.14 34.19 10.29
CA ASP A 213 -32.23 33.89 8.85
C ASP A 213 -30.84 33.63 8.24
N THR A 214 -29.85 34.41 8.64
CA THR A 214 -28.45 34.22 8.21
C THR A 214 -27.92 32.88 8.70
N LEU A 215 -28.13 32.53 9.98
CA LEU A 215 -27.71 31.25 10.55
C LEU A 215 -28.40 30.05 9.86
N HIS A 216 -29.69 30.17 9.55
CA HIS A 216 -30.41 29.14 8.79
C HIS A 216 -29.85 28.96 7.38
N TYR A 217 -29.50 30.06 6.70
CA TYR A 217 -28.85 30.00 5.39
C TYR A 217 -27.47 29.34 5.46
N GLU A 218 -26.65 29.70 6.46
CA GLU A 218 -25.34 29.08 6.67
C GLU A 218 -25.43 27.59 6.99
N GLN A 219 -26.40 27.19 7.81
CA GLN A 219 -26.68 25.79 8.10
C GLN A 219 -27.06 25.02 6.83
N ALA A 220 -28.00 25.55 6.03
CA ALA A 220 -28.41 24.93 4.78
C ALA A 220 -27.24 24.75 3.79
N LEU A 221 -26.36 25.76 3.71
CA LEU A 221 -25.16 25.70 2.88
C LEU A 221 -24.17 24.64 3.40
N ALA A 222 -23.99 24.54 4.73
CA ALA A 222 -23.14 23.53 5.34
C ALA A 222 -23.68 22.11 5.09
N ASP A 223 -24.99 21.92 5.19
CA ASP A 223 -25.65 20.64 4.92
C ASP A 223 -25.51 20.23 3.44
N GLU A 224 -25.73 21.15 2.51
CA GLU A 224 -25.52 20.88 1.07
C GLU A 224 -24.06 20.54 0.77
N ARG A 225 -23.11 21.24 1.40
CA ARG A 225 -21.68 20.95 1.24
C ARG A 225 -21.34 19.56 1.77
N ASN A 226 -21.84 19.21 2.95
CA ASN A 226 -21.63 17.90 3.55
C ASN A 226 -22.21 16.79 2.66
N GLU A 227 -23.43 16.97 2.15
CA GLU A 227 -24.07 16.03 1.21
C GLU A 227 -23.19 15.77 -0.01
N ARG A 228 -22.67 16.84 -0.64
CA ARG A 228 -21.78 16.72 -1.80
C ARG A 228 -20.48 16.00 -1.47
N ILE A 229 -19.89 16.25 -0.30
CA ILE A 229 -18.67 15.57 0.15
C ILE A 229 -18.92 14.08 0.34
N PHE A 230 -19.98 13.71 1.05
CA PHE A 230 -20.30 12.30 1.29
C PHE A 230 -20.60 11.56 -0.01
N ALA A 231 -21.42 12.13 -0.89
CA ALA A 231 -21.73 11.54 -2.18
C ALA A 231 -20.47 11.30 -3.04
N GLN A 232 -19.52 12.25 -3.04
CA GLN A 232 -18.24 12.08 -3.74
C GLN A 232 -17.39 10.96 -3.15
N ILE A 233 -17.33 10.84 -1.82
CA ILE A 233 -16.57 9.78 -1.15
C ILE A 233 -17.22 8.41 -1.41
N GLU A 234 -18.53 8.29 -1.25
CA GLU A 234 -19.29 7.07 -1.51
C GLU A 234 -19.06 6.60 -2.96
N GLN A 235 -19.18 7.51 -3.93
CA GLN A 235 -18.91 7.22 -5.33
C GLN A 235 -17.46 6.77 -5.56
N ALA A 236 -16.47 7.45 -4.96
CA ALA A 236 -15.06 7.09 -5.11
C ALA A 236 -14.75 5.71 -4.51
N VAL A 237 -15.37 5.38 -3.37
CA VAL A 237 -15.24 4.06 -2.73
C VAL A 237 -15.89 2.99 -3.60
N GLU A 238 -17.10 3.23 -4.12
CA GLU A 238 -17.80 2.30 -5.00
C GLU A 238 -17.00 2.01 -6.29
N MET A 239 -16.48 3.07 -6.93
CA MET A 239 -15.63 2.96 -8.13
C MET A 239 -14.36 2.15 -7.88
N SER A 240 -13.81 2.18 -6.67
CA SER A 240 -12.60 1.44 -6.28
C SER A 240 -12.92 0.00 -5.84
N MET A 241 -14.05 -0.22 -5.17
CA MET A 241 -14.42 -1.49 -4.58
C MET A 241 -15.02 -2.46 -5.61
N THR A 242 -15.83 -1.96 -6.55
CA THR A 242 -16.54 -2.79 -7.53
C THR A 242 -15.60 -3.63 -8.40
N PRO A 243 -14.50 -3.08 -8.97
CA PRO A 243 -13.53 -3.88 -9.73
C PRO A 243 -12.90 -4.99 -8.90
N LEU A 244 -12.59 -4.72 -7.61
CA LEU A 244 -12.01 -5.71 -6.71
C LEU A 244 -12.99 -6.86 -6.44
N GLN A 245 -14.27 -6.58 -6.20
CA GLN A 245 -15.30 -7.60 -6.01
C GLN A 245 -15.43 -8.49 -7.25
N ASN A 246 -15.58 -7.87 -8.43
CA ASN A 246 -15.69 -8.57 -9.71
C ASN A 246 -14.46 -9.48 -9.99
N MET A 247 -13.26 -9.03 -9.61
CA MET A 247 -12.05 -9.85 -9.71
C MET A 247 -12.11 -11.09 -8.81
N PHE A 248 -12.57 -10.97 -7.56
CA PHE A 248 -12.71 -12.14 -6.69
C PHE A 248 -13.75 -13.12 -7.24
N GLU A 249 -14.90 -12.62 -7.69
CA GLU A 249 -16.00 -13.42 -8.22
C GLU A 249 -15.61 -14.15 -9.50
N SER A 250 -14.92 -13.48 -10.43
CA SER A 250 -14.42 -14.09 -11.67
C SER A 250 -13.38 -15.18 -11.42
N ALA A 251 -12.64 -15.11 -10.30
CA ALA A 251 -11.78 -16.20 -9.83
C ALA A 251 -12.51 -17.31 -9.06
N GLY A 252 -13.85 -17.21 -8.91
CA GLY A 252 -14.69 -18.15 -8.20
C GLY A 252 -14.59 -18.04 -6.68
N LEU A 253 -14.18 -16.87 -6.16
CA LEU A 253 -14.04 -16.60 -4.73
C LEU A 253 -15.17 -15.67 -4.29
N SER A 254 -15.77 -15.94 -3.12
CA SER A 254 -16.74 -15.02 -2.52
C SER A 254 -16.02 -13.87 -1.81
N PRO A 255 -16.22 -12.59 -2.20
CA PRO A 255 -15.56 -11.45 -1.58
C PRO A 255 -15.75 -11.40 -0.06
N ASP A 256 -16.97 -11.64 0.43
CA ASP A 256 -17.30 -11.54 1.86
C ASP A 256 -16.60 -12.61 2.72
N ARG A 257 -16.49 -13.84 2.23
CA ARG A 257 -15.77 -14.89 2.98
C ARG A 257 -14.27 -14.63 3.01
N LEU A 258 -13.72 -14.09 1.92
CA LEU A 258 -12.29 -13.71 1.89
C LEU A 258 -12.02 -12.60 2.91
N VAL A 259 -12.85 -11.56 2.94
CA VAL A 259 -12.68 -10.46 3.89
C VAL A 259 -12.85 -10.93 5.33
N SER A 260 -13.85 -11.77 5.62
CA SER A 260 -14.04 -12.28 6.99
C SER A 260 -12.88 -13.18 7.44
N GLN A 261 -12.34 -14.03 6.55
CA GLN A 261 -11.16 -14.84 6.85
C GLN A 261 -9.90 -13.99 7.06
N MET A 262 -9.73 -12.92 6.27
CA MET A 262 -8.64 -11.96 6.45
C MET A 262 -8.77 -11.20 7.76
N ARG A 263 -9.97 -10.70 8.08
CA ARG A 263 -10.27 -9.98 9.32
C ARG A 263 -10.01 -10.85 10.55
N ALA A 264 -10.40 -12.12 10.53
CA ALA A 264 -10.10 -13.07 11.61
C ALA A 264 -8.59 -13.32 11.80
N SER A 265 -7.81 -13.22 10.72
CA SER A 265 -6.34 -13.33 10.76
C SER A 265 -5.65 -12.01 11.11
N TYR A 266 -6.38 -10.89 11.06
CA TYR A 266 -5.89 -9.53 11.28
C TYR A 266 -6.31 -9.08 12.68
N ASP A 267 -5.61 -9.57 13.70
CA ASP A 267 -5.88 -9.30 15.12
C ASP A 267 -5.37 -7.90 15.57
N GLY A 268 -5.53 -6.90 14.69
CA GLY A 268 -5.12 -5.53 14.93
C GLY A 268 -6.24 -4.73 15.60
N GLN A 269 -6.40 -4.85 16.92
CA GLN A 269 -7.25 -3.95 17.71
C GLN A 269 -6.64 -2.53 17.73
N GLY A 270 -6.96 -1.69 16.73
CA GLY A 270 -6.49 -0.30 16.75
C GLY A 270 -6.50 0.45 15.43
N GLY A 271 -7.38 0.12 14.47
CA GLY A 271 -7.44 0.84 13.20
C GLY A 271 -7.91 2.30 13.32
N PRO A 272 -7.46 3.20 12.43
CA PRO A 272 -7.80 4.64 12.42
C PRO A 272 -9.27 4.95 12.06
N LEU A 273 -10.08 3.93 11.75
CA LEU A 273 -11.48 4.04 11.31
C LEU A 273 -12.46 3.62 12.41
N ARG A 274 -12.21 4.01 13.67
CA ARG A 274 -13.18 3.75 14.74
C ARG A 274 -14.45 4.58 14.51
N PRO A 275 -15.63 4.06 14.90
CA PRO A 275 -16.86 4.83 14.80
C PRO A 275 -16.71 6.16 15.53
N ILE A 276 -17.10 7.24 14.86
CA ILE A 276 -17.29 8.55 15.46
C ILE A 276 -18.53 8.44 16.35
N THR A 277 -18.30 8.40 17.67
CA THR A 277 -19.35 8.48 18.69
C THR A 277 -19.35 9.90 19.26
N MET A 278 -19.96 10.84 18.56
CA MET A 278 -20.33 12.12 19.16
C MET A 278 -21.66 11.91 19.87
N SER A 279 -21.64 11.71 21.19
CA SER A 279 -22.85 11.73 22.02
C SER A 279 -22.75 12.89 22.99
N SER A 280 -23.38 14.01 22.66
CA SER A 280 -23.68 15.05 23.63
C SER A 280 -24.96 14.67 24.36
N ARG A 281 -24.82 14.14 25.58
CA ARG A 281 -25.93 13.86 26.53
C ARG A 281 -27.00 12.86 26.06
N GLY A 282 -26.61 11.67 25.60
CA GLY A 282 -27.55 10.53 25.50
C GLY A 282 -28.65 10.66 24.44
N GLU A 283 -28.50 11.60 23.51
CA GLU A 283 -29.27 11.64 22.27
C GLU A 283 -28.75 10.59 21.29
N ASP A 284 -29.65 10.12 20.42
CA ASP A 284 -29.31 9.23 19.31
C ASP A 284 -28.25 9.90 18.40
N PRO A 285 -27.36 9.11 17.77
CA PRO A 285 -26.30 9.67 16.93
C PRO A 285 -26.91 10.57 15.84
N ASP A 286 -26.34 11.76 15.64
CA ASP A 286 -26.82 12.67 14.62
C ASP A 286 -26.70 12.01 13.21
N PRO A 287 -27.57 12.37 12.25
CA PRO A 287 -27.57 11.77 10.92
C PRO A 287 -26.21 11.84 10.19
N VAL A 288 -25.43 12.89 10.43
CA VAL A 288 -24.11 13.08 9.81
C VAL A 288 -23.11 12.10 10.42
N SER A 289 -23.11 11.92 11.74
CA SER A 289 -22.29 10.90 12.42
C SER A 289 -22.64 9.48 11.96
N MET A 290 -23.93 9.15 11.79
CA MET A 290 -24.33 7.84 11.26
C MET A 290 -23.78 7.60 9.86
N ARG A 291 -23.93 8.57 8.96
CA ARG A 291 -23.41 8.47 7.59
C ARG A 291 -21.89 8.43 7.54
N ALA A 292 -21.21 9.22 8.36
CA ALA A 292 -19.76 9.16 8.48
C ALA A 292 -19.28 7.78 8.93
N ASN A 293 -19.98 7.16 9.88
CA ASN A 293 -19.68 5.79 10.33
C ASN A 293 -19.90 4.74 9.21
N GLU A 294 -20.91 4.92 8.38
CA GLU A 294 -21.13 4.07 7.20
C GLU A 294 -19.97 4.19 6.22
N VAL A 295 -19.56 5.42 5.87
CA VAL A 295 -18.41 5.66 4.99
C VAL A 295 -17.12 5.08 5.56
N LEU A 296 -16.87 5.24 6.86
CA LEU A 296 -15.71 4.63 7.53
C LEU A 296 -15.73 3.10 7.43
N SER A 297 -16.90 2.48 7.57
CA SER A 297 -17.07 1.03 7.40
C SER A 297 -16.80 0.60 5.96
N GLN A 298 -17.30 1.35 4.97
CA GLN A 298 -17.05 1.07 3.55
C GLN A 298 -15.55 1.21 3.21
N LEU A 299 -14.86 2.20 3.77
CA LEU A 299 -13.41 2.38 3.61
C LEU A 299 -12.61 1.24 4.25
N ASP A 300 -13.01 0.75 5.43
CA ASP A 300 -12.40 -0.43 6.06
C ASP A 300 -12.54 -1.66 5.16
N MET A 301 -13.75 -1.89 4.65
CA MET A 301 -14.04 -2.99 3.72
C MET A 301 -13.21 -2.89 2.43
N MET A 302 -13.13 -1.70 1.83
CA MET A 302 -12.28 -1.46 0.66
C MET A 302 -10.81 -1.79 0.94
N ASN A 303 -10.29 -1.37 2.09
CA ASN A 303 -8.91 -1.66 2.48
C ASN A 303 -8.69 -3.18 2.67
N LEU A 304 -9.63 -3.89 3.29
CA LEU A 304 -9.56 -5.34 3.44
C LEU A 304 -9.60 -6.06 2.09
N HIS A 305 -10.43 -5.62 1.14
CA HIS A 305 -10.42 -6.14 -0.23
C HIS A 305 -9.07 -5.93 -0.91
N ARG A 306 -8.48 -4.73 -0.80
CA ARG A 306 -7.16 -4.44 -1.36
C ARG A 306 -6.08 -5.34 -0.76
N MET A 307 -6.06 -5.49 0.56
CA MET A 307 -5.14 -6.40 1.26
C MET A 307 -5.32 -7.86 0.82
N ALA A 308 -6.57 -8.29 0.61
CA ALA A 308 -6.85 -9.63 0.10
C ALA A 308 -6.30 -9.83 -1.31
N ALA A 309 -6.47 -8.84 -2.18
CA ALA A 309 -5.99 -8.89 -3.56
C ALA A 309 -4.45 -8.92 -3.68
N GLU A 310 -3.73 -8.31 -2.73
CA GLU A 310 -2.26 -8.37 -2.68
C GLU A 310 -1.72 -9.71 -2.14
N ARG A 311 -2.50 -10.40 -1.30
CA ARG A 311 -2.12 -11.66 -0.65
C ARG A 311 -2.61 -12.91 -1.39
N LEU A 312 -3.36 -12.75 -2.46
CA LEU A 312 -3.88 -13.84 -3.30
C LEU A 312 -3.24 -13.78 -4.69
N PRO A 313 -3.05 -14.94 -5.37
CA PRO A 313 -2.19 -15.07 -6.55
C PRO A 313 -2.80 -14.51 -7.85
N PHE A 314 -3.22 -13.25 -7.82
CA PHE A 314 -3.83 -12.52 -8.94
C PHE A 314 -2.81 -11.92 -9.91
N SER A 315 -1.54 -11.77 -9.49
CA SER A 315 -0.50 -11.29 -10.42
C SER A 315 -0.03 -12.41 -11.34
N ARG A 316 0.49 -12.02 -12.51
CA ARG A 316 1.19 -12.91 -13.43
C ARG A 316 2.63 -13.19 -12.93
N PRO A 317 3.13 -14.43 -13.06
CA PRO A 317 4.47 -14.79 -12.58
C PRO A 317 5.59 -14.40 -13.56
N VAL A 318 5.26 -14.11 -14.82
CA VAL A 318 6.21 -13.72 -15.88
C VAL A 318 5.71 -12.45 -16.55
N PHE A 319 6.48 -11.37 -16.46
CA PHE A 319 6.15 -10.08 -17.10
C PHE A 319 6.70 -9.96 -18.53
N ALA A 320 7.76 -10.70 -18.86
CA ALA A 320 8.27 -10.78 -20.23
C ALA A 320 7.28 -11.50 -21.16
N SER A 321 7.42 -11.31 -22.46
CA SER A 321 6.63 -12.06 -23.43
C SER A 321 6.88 -13.57 -23.31
N TYR A 322 5.81 -14.35 -23.20
CA TYR A 322 5.86 -15.81 -23.13
C TYR A 322 4.77 -16.42 -24.02
N ARG A 323 4.95 -17.69 -24.38
CA ARG A 323 3.90 -18.49 -25.03
C ARG A 323 3.32 -19.46 -24.02
N LEU A 324 2.00 -19.47 -23.85
CA LEU A 324 1.33 -20.50 -23.06
C LEU A 324 1.42 -21.84 -23.81
N SER A 325 2.39 -22.68 -23.43
CA SER A 325 2.66 -23.95 -24.13
C SER A 325 1.76 -25.07 -23.66
N SER A 326 1.20 -24.97 -22.45
CA SER A 326 0.14 -25.88 -22.01
C SER A 326 -0.76 -25.27 -20.95
N THR A 327 -2.03 -25.59 -21.05
CA THR A 327 -3.08 -25.24 -20.10
C THR A 327 -3.22 -26.27 -18.98
N PHE A 328 -3.93 -25.88 -17.92
CA PHE A 328 -4.36 -26.74 -16.83
C PHE A 328 -5.38 -27.78 -17.29
N GLY A 329 -5.36 -28.98 -16.68
CA GLY A 329 -6.35 -30.03 -16.95
C GLY A 329 -5.75 -31.36 -17.45
N TYR A 330 -6.61 -32.32 -17.79
CA TYR A 330 -6.18 -33.64 -18.25
C TYR A 330 -5.59 -33.58 -19.66
N ARG A 331 -4.35 -34.06 -19.81
CA ARG A 331 -3.65 -34.17 -21.10
C ARG A 331 -2.92 -35.51 -21.23
N ASN A 332 -2.48 -35.85 -22.44
CA ASN A 332 -1.57 -36.98 -22.65
C ASN A 332 -0.20 -36.63 -22.03
N ASP A 333 0.37 -37.57 -21.26
CA ASP A 333 1.67 -37.39 -20.62
C ASP A 333 2.76 -37.36 -21.71
N PRO A 334 3.52 -36.26 -21.82
CA PRO A 334 4.48 -36.09 -22.90
C PRO A 334 5.69 -37.04 -22.85
N PHE A 335 5.85 -37.80 -21.76
CA PHE A 335 6.95 -38.76 -21.59
C PHE A 335 6.48 -40.21 -21.70
N ASN A 336 5.28 -40.53 -21.18
CA ASN A 336 4.80 -41.92 -21.08
C ASN A 336 3.52 -42.20 -21.89
N GLY A 337 2.92 -41.20 -22.55
CA GLY A 337 1.75 -41.36 -23.43
C GLY A 337 0.40 -41.61 -22.72
N GLY A 338 0.37 -41.87 -21.42
CA GLY A 338 -0.87 -42.06 -20.64
C GLY A 338 -1.58 -40.74 -20.28
N ARG A 339 -2.88 -40.75 -19.95
CA ARG A 339 -3.58 -39.53 -19.49
C ARG A 339 -3.10 -39.12 -18.09
N ARG A 340 -2.68 -37.86 -17.92
CA ARG A 340 -2.25 -37.28 -16.65
C ARG A 340 -2.87 -35.89 -16.46
N LEU A 341 -3.27 -35.58 -15.23
CA LEU A 341 -3.66 -34.21 -14.86
C LEU A 341 -2.45 -33.29 -14.86
N HIS A 342 -2.50 -32.24 -15.67
CA HIS A 342 -1.60 -31.10 -15.57
C HIS A 342 -2.10 -30.17 -14.46
N SER A 343 -1.39 -30.15 -13.33
CA SER A 343 -1.79 -29.44 -12.10
C SER A 343 -1.49 -27.94 -12.12
N GLY A 344 -1.02 -27.42 -13.25
CA GLY A 344 -0.66 -26.02 -13.44
C GLY A 344 -0.74 -25.60 -14.89
N VAL A 345 -0.03 -24.53 -15.23
CA VAL A 345 0.15 -24.04 -16.60
C VAL A 345 1.64 -23.95 -16.96
N ASP A 346 1.95 -24.16 -18.23
CA ASP A 346 3.32 -24.08 -18.74
C ASP A 346 3.48 -22.81 -19.58
N MET A 347 4.36 -21.90 -19.13
CA MET A 347 4.68 -20.63 -19.81
C MET A 347 6.09 -20.71 -20.40
N ALA A 348 6.18 -20.90 -21.72
CA ALA A 348 7.45 -21.05 -22.43
C ALA A 348 8.09 -19.69 -22.74
N GLY A 349 9.38 -19.59 -22.48
CA GLY A 349 10.20 -18.40 -22.72
C GLY A 349 11.70 -18.72 -22.64
N PRO A 350 12.58 -17.75 -22.93
CA PRO A 350 14.03 -17.96 -22.87
C PRO A 350 14.51 -18.38 -21.47
N THR A 351 15.55 -19.23 -21.41
CA THR A 351 16.24 -19.52 -20.14
C THR A 351 16.78 -18.22 -19.54
N GLY A 352 16.65 -18.04 -18.22
CA GLY A 352 17.05 -16.82 -17.54
C GLY A 352 15.95 -15.77 -17.39
N THR A 353 14.78 -15.96 -18.04
CA THR A 353 13.63 -15.04 -17.91
C THR A 353 13.23 -14.90 -16.44
N PRO A 354 13.13 -13.68 -15.89
CA PRO A 354 12.76 -13.48 -14.49
C PRO A 354 11.36 -14.02 -14.15
N ILE A 355 11.28 -14.77 -13.05
CA ILE A 355 10.03 -15.28 -12.45
C ILE A 355 9.76 -14.51 -11.17
N HIS A 356 8.50 -14.12 -10.96
CA HIS A 356 8.07 -13.28 -9.84
C HIS A 356 6.98 -13.95 -9.01
N ALA A 357 6.94 -13.61 -7.72
CA ALA A 357 5.88 -14.02 -6.83
C ALA A 357 4.55 -13.39 -7.25
N THR A 358 3.48 -14.19 -7.31
CA THR A 358 2.17 -13.72 -7.76
C THR A 358 1.32 -13.08 -6.66
N ALA A 359 1.78 -13.17 -5.40
CA ALA A 359 1.16 -12.59 -4.22
C ALA A 359 2.16 -12.46 -3.07
N ASN A 360 1.80 -11.67 -2.06
CA ASN A 360 2.51 -11.61 -0.79
C ASN A 360 2.46 -12.98 -0.10
N GLY A 361 3.58 -13.44 0.47
CA GLY A 361 3.65 -14.76 1.10
C GLY A 361 4.98 -15.05 1.78
N VAL A 362 5.12 -16.31 2.21
CA VAL A 362 6.36 -16.84 2.80
C VAL A 362 6.80 -18.04 1.97
N VAL A 363 8.08 -18.08 1.60
CA VAL A 363 8.66 -19.21 0.87
C VAL A 363 8.66 -20.43 1.78
N SER A 364 7.82 -21.42 1.51
CA SER A 364 7.72 -22.66 2.28
C SER A 364 8.70 -23.73 1.81
N PHE A 365 9.19 -23.63 0.56
CA PHE A 365 10.25 -24.48 0.06
C PHE A 365 11.02 -23.80 -1.08
N ALA A 366 12.35 -23.95 -1.08
CA ALA A 366 13.21 -23.45 -2.16
C ALA A 366 14.37 -24.44 -2.39
N GLY A 367 14.29 -25.24 -3.44
CA GLY A 367 15.29 -26.28 -3.68
C GLY A 367 15.01 -27.17 -4.88
N ARG A 368 15.59 -28.38 -4.87
CA ARG A 368 15.37 -29.38 -5.92
C ARG A 368 14.35 -30.41 -5.46
N GLN A 369 13.32 -30.64 -6.26
CA GLN A 369 12.29 -31.64 -6.02
C GLN A 369 12.12 -32.56 -7.23
N SER A 370 11.91 -33.85 -6.98
CA SER A 370 11.71 -34.84 -8.05
C SER A 370 10.53 -34.44 -8.94
N GLY A 371 10.69 -34.60 -10.26
CA GLY A 371 9.72 -34.16 -11.27
C GLY A 371 9.78 -32.66 -11.57
N TYR A 372 9.78 -31.79 -10.57
CA TYR A 372 9.74 -30.33 -10.74
C TYR A 372 11.10 -29.70 -11.04
N GLY A 373 12.21 -30.37 -10.73
CA GLY A 373 13.54 -29.78 -10.88
C GLY A 373 13.79 -28.75 -9.78
N LEU A 374 14.38 -27.60 -10.13
CA LEU A 374 14.48 -26.47 -9.21
C LEU A 374 13.11 -25.79 -9.10
N ILE A 375 12.64 -25.67 -7.86
CA ILE A 375 11.30 -25.19 -7.54
C ILE A 375 11.34 -24.22 -6.36
N VAL A 376 10.45 -23.24 -6.40
CA VAL A 376 10.06 -22.41 -5.26
C VAL A 376 8.58 -22.67 -4.97
N VAL A 377 8.24 -22.83 -3.70
CA VAL A 377 6.88 -22.94 -3.18
C VAL A 377 6.65 -21.78 -2.21
N ILE A 378 5.53 -21.08 -2.37
CA ILE A 378 5.18 -19.92 -1.55
C ILE A 378 3.80 -20.15 -0.95
N ASP A 379 3.73 -20.05 0.37
CA ASP A 379 2.49 -20.07 1.13
C ASP A 379 1.94 -18.66 1.23
N HIS A 380 0.65 -18.54 0.94
CA HIS A 380 -0.10 -17.30 0.92
C HIS A 380 -1.23 -17.33 1.95
N ALA A 381 -1.92 -16.20 2.09
CA ALA A 381 -3.08 -16.13 2.97
C ALA A 381 -4.23 -17.01 2.46
N ALA A 382 -5.20 -17.29 3.35
CA ALA A 382 -6.39 -18.09 3.04
C ALA A 382 -6.11 -19.52 2.52
N GLY A 383 -4.94 -20.09 2.85
CA GLY A 383 -4.56 -21.47 2.49
C GLY A 383 -4.18 -21.63 1.01
N PHE A 384 -3.86 -20.54 0.33
CA PHE A 384 -3.33 -20.57 -1.03
C PHE A 384 -1.84 -20.92 -1.02
N GLU A 385 -1.42 -21.71 -1.98
CA GLU A 385 -0.01 -22.05 -2.22
C GLU A 385 0.27 -21.86 -3.72
N THR A 386 1.44 -21.30 -4.05
CA THR A 386 1.91 -21.24 -5.44
C THR A 386 3.22 -21.97 -5.63
N ARG A 387 3.35 -22.65 -6.77
CA ARG A 387 4.55 -23.42 -7.14
C ARG A 387 5.13 -22.91 -8.43
N TYR A 388 6.45 -22.78 -8.46
CA TYR A 388 7.20 -22.26 -9.60
C TYR A 388 8.34 -23.23 -9.90
N ALA A 389 8.22 -24.02 -10.95
CA ALA A 389 9.11 -25.14 -11.22
C ALA A 389 9.95 -24.96 -12.50
N HIS A 390 10.83 -25.94 -12.73
CA HIS A 390 11.77 -26.01 -13.85
C HIS A 390 12.76 -24.84 -13.92
N MET A 391 13.02 -24.16 -12.81
CA MET A 391 13.91 -23.00 -12.77
C MET A 391 15.35 -23.34 -13.18
N SER A 392 16.07 -22.36 -13.73
CA SER A 392 17.53 -22.43 -13.91
C SER A 392 18.28 -21.93 -12.68
N ARG A 393 17.68 -21.00 -11.93
CA ARG A 393 18.24 -20.40 -10.72
C ARG A 393 17.13 -20.02 -9.75
N ILE A 394 17.35 -20.31 -8.48
CA ILE A 394 16.52 -19.85 -7.36
C ILE A 394 17.18 -18.60 -6.75
N ARG A 395 16.40 -17.58 -6.41
CA ARG A 395 16.89 -16.29 -5.87
C ARG A 395 16.38 -15.98 -4.46
N VAL A 396 15.63 -16.90 -3.87
CA VAL A 396 15.05 -16.80 -2.53
C VAL A 396 15.38 -18.04 -1.72
N THR A 397 15.24 -17.94 -0.40
CA THR A 397 15.45 -19.06 0.52
C THR A 397 14.17 -19.41 1.27
N GLU A 398 14.09 -20.64 1.77
CA GLU A 398 13.00 -21.07 2.66
C GLU A 398 12.89 -20.14 3.88
N GLY A 399 11.66 -19.83 4.29
CA GLY A 399 11.32 -18.88 5.36
C GLY A 399 11.35 -17.40 4.94
N GLN A 400 11.83 -17.07 3.73
CA GLN A 400 11.87 -15.69 3.26
C GLN A 400 10.45 -15.15 3.00
N ARG A 401 10.15 -13.96 3.53
CA ARG A 401 8.95 -13.19 3.16
C ARG A 401 9.17 -12.56 1.79
N VAL A 402 8.19 -12.71 0.91
CA VAL A 402 8.21 -12.15 -0.44
C VAL A 402 6.93 -11.36 -0.68
N SER A 403 7.07 -10.25 -1.39
CA SER A 403 5.96 -9.41 -1.84
C SER A 403 5.55 -9.78 -3.25
N ARG A 404 4.31 -9.47 -3.61
CA ARG A 404 3.81 -9.59 -4.97
C ARG A 404 4.72 -8.82 -5.92
N GLY A 405 5.19 -9.48 -6.98
CA GLY A 405 6.10 -8.90 -7.96
C GLY A 405 7.58 -9.07 -7.64
N ASP A 406 7.96 -9.60 -6.47
CA ASP A 406 9.36 -9.88 -6.16
C ASP A 406 9.92 -10.97 -7.08
N ARG A 407 11.12 -10.77 -7.61
CA ARG A 407 11.81 -11.78 -8.43
C ARG A 407 12.30 -12.92 -7.54
N ILE A 408 11.73 -14.11 -7.72
CA ILE A 408 12.01 -15.30 -6.91
C ILE A 408 12.97 -16.29 -7.59
N GLY A 409 13.14 -16.18 -8.91
CA GLY A 409 13.98 -17.10 -9.66
C GLY A 409 14.02 -16.77 -11.14
N ASP A 410 14.66 -17.67 -11.89
CA ASP A 410 14.87 -17.52 -13.33
C ASP A 410 14.39 -18.78 -14.06
N MET A 411 13.69 -18.59 -15.17
CA MET A 411 13.15 -19.66 -16.02
C MET A 411 14.27 -20.58 -16.51
N GLY A 412 13.97 -21.88 -16.64
CA GLY A 412 14.92 -22.87 -17.09
C GLY A 412 14.24 -24.10 -17.64
N SER A 413 14.97 -25.22 -17.60
CA SER A 413 14.50 -26.52 -18.09
C SER A 413 14.99 -27.66 -17.19
N THR A 414 15.01 -27.46 -15.87
CA THR A 414 15.46 -28.49 -14.92
C THR A 414 14.35 -29.48 -14.56
N GLY A 415 14.71 -30.69 -14.14
CA GLY A 415 13.71 -31.72 -13.79
C GLY A 415 13.06 -32.33 -15.03
N ARG A 416 11.78 -32.69 -14.94
CA ARG A 416 11.04 -33.37 -16.01
C ARG A 416 10.45 -32.36 -16.99
N SER A 417 11.32 -31.77 -17.81
CA SER A 417 10.98 -30.73 -18.80
C SER A 417 11.43 -31.10 -20.21
N THR A 418 10.68 -30.68 -21.24
CA THR A 418 11.02 -30.85 -22.66
C THR A 418 11.71 -29.63 -23.27
N GLY A 419 11.83 -28.53 -22.53
CA GLY A 419 12.48 -27.29 -22.98
C GLY A 419 12.26 -26.12 -22.01
N PRO A 420 12.87 -24.95 -22.25
CA PRO A 420 12.75 -23.81 -21.33
C PRO A 420 11.30 -23.31 -21.15
N HIS A 421 10.78 -23.43 -19.92
CA HIS A 421 9.47 -22.92 -19.52
C HIS A 421 9.35 -22.79 -18.00
N LEU A 422 8.39 -21.98 -17.55
CA LEU A 422 7.90 -22.00 -16.18
C LEU A 422 6.69 -22.93 -16.11
N HIS A 423 6.76 -23.92 -15.23
CA HIS A 423 5.56 -24.62 -14.77
C HIS A 423 5.05 -23.94 -13.50
N TYR A 424 3.84 -23.39 -13.56
CA TYR A 424 3.21 -22.59 -12.51
C TYR A 424 1.93 -23.24 -12.02
N GLU A 425 1.83 -23.49 -10.71
CA GLU A 425 0.61 -24.00 -10.06
C GLU A 425 0.04 -22.98 -9.07
N VAL A 426 -1.29 -22.96 -8.97
CA VAL A 426 -2.03 -22.36 -7.86
C VAL A 426 -2.77 -23.48 -7.17
N ARG A 427 -2.69 -23.53 -5.84
CA ARG A 427 -3.34 -24.57 -5.03
C ARG A 427 -4.09 -23.94 -3.88
N THR A 428 -5.13 -24.62 -3.41
CA THR A 428 -5.81 -24.30 -2.15
C THR A 428 -5.74 -25.57 -1.29
N GLY A 429 -4.91 -25.54 -0.25
CA GLY A 429 -4.43 -26.76 0.39
C GLY A 429 -3.84 -27.74 -0.64
N ASP A 430 -4.21 -29.02 -0.54
CA ASP A 430 -3.72 -30.05 -1.46
C ASP A 430 -4.42 -30.08 -2.84
N THR A 431 -5.40 -29.21 -3.10
CA THR A 431 -6.16 -29.24 -4.35
C THR A 431 -5.62 -28.23 -5.37
N PRO A 432 -5.14 -28.66 -6.56
CA PRO A 432 -4.70 -27.75 -7.60
C PRO A 432 -5.91 -27.02 -8.23
N ARG A 433 -5.74 -25.73 -8.50
CA ARG A 433 -6.72 -24.84 -9.12
C ARG A 433 -6.17 -24.35 -10.46
N ASN A 434 -7.06 -24.03 -11.41
CA ASN A 434 -6.62 -23.48 -12.69
C ASN A 434 -5.97 -22.10 -12.48
N PRO A 435 -4.65 -21.94 -12.72
CA PRO A 435 -3.97 -20.67 -12.48
C PRO A 435 -4.49 -19.52 -13.34
N MET A 436 -5.02 -19.83 -14.53
CA MET A 436 -5.51 -18.80 -15.46
C MET A 436 -6.74 -18.05 -14.94
N ASN A 437 -7.54 -18.66 -14.05
CA ASN A 437 -8.69 -17.98 -13.44
C ASN A 437 -8.23 -16.77 -12.61
N TYR A 438 -7.15 -16.92 -11.87
CA TYR A 438 -6.59 -15.86 -11.02
C TYR A 438 -5.82 -14.81 -11.83
N ILE A 439 -4.96 -15.25 -12.76
CA ILE A 439 -4.17 -14.35 -13.59
C ILE A 439 -5.05 -13.46 -14.47
N THR A 440 -6.14 -14.01 -15.01
CA THR A 440 -7.05 -13.24 -15.88
C THR A 440 -7.88 -12.28 -15.05
N ALA A 441 -8.42 -12.71 -13.92
CA ALA A 441 -9.18 -11.86 -13.01
C ALA A 441 -8.36 -10.65 -12.53
N GLY A 442 -7.08 -10.84 -12.20
CA GLY A 442 -6.23 -9.74 -11.75
C GLY A 442 -5.87 -8.72 -12.82
N ARG A 443 -5.97 -9.07 -14.11
CA ARG A 443 -5.57 -8.18 -15.22
C ARG A 443 -6.46 -6.95 -15.36
N ASP A 444 -7.72 -7.06 -14.97
CA ASP A 444 -8.70 -6.00 -15.18
C ASP A 444 -8.76 -5.03 -13.98
N VAL A 445 -7.89 -5.22 -12.98
CA VAL A 445 -7.81 -4.42 -11.75
C VAL A 445 -6.42 -3.82 -11.51
N PHE A 446 -5.33 -4.48 -11.96
CA PHE A 446 -3.94 -4.07 -11.71
C PHE A 446 -3.17 -3.64 -12.94
#